data_AF-A0A2E5JNU3-F1
#
_entry.id   AF-A0A2E5JNU3-F1
#
_cell.length_a   1.000
_cell.length_b   1.000
_cell.length_c   1.000
_cell.angle_alpha   90.00
_cell.angle_beta   90.00
_cell.angle_gamma   90.00
#
_symmetry.space_group_name_H-M   'P 1'
#
loop_
_entity.id
_entity.type
_entity.pdbx_description
1 polymer ?
#
loop_
_entity_poly.entity_id
_entity_poly.type
_entity_poly.pdbx_seq_one_letter_code
_entity_poly.pdbx_strand_id
1 'polypeptide(L)'
;MNFKHHINSTVFLDKVMNNIKHFTSLLILSFLFTGCGKSPELVYSKAEENFNEGAYGQAIRGFKQIVSKHEDWDRINEAQEYINNFSGKIYSHAETLRNEKKFNKSIDALNYIVNNFKDLSIAPKSQYMIGDIYMNDLKDFKEAITHYNDVVKSFPGTKEEPHAQFMMGYIFANMENDSTRAIKEYHLFLEKYPNHELAPSVQFEIEWLGKDINDIPALKHISS
;
A
#
# COMPACT_ATOMS: atom_id res chain seq x y z
N MET A 1 -47.73 -24.05 78.87
CA MET A 1 -47.56 -22.88 77.98
C MET A 1 -47.00 -23.41 76.67
N ASN A 2 -47.83 -23.55 75.63
CA ASN A 2 -47.39 -23.98 74.29
C ASN A 2 -48.52 -23.75 73.28
N PHE A 3 -48.35 -22.76 72.39
CA PHE A 3 -49.13 -22.63 71.16
C PHE A 3 -48.26 -23.12 69.99
N LYS A 4 -48.70 -24.18 69.31
CA LYS A 4 -48.07 -24.67 68.07
C LYS A 4 -48.48 -23.77 66.91
N HIS A 5 -47.51 -23.12 66.27
CA HIS A 5 -47.70 -22.44 64.99
C HIS A 5 -47.77 -23.45 63.85
N HIS A 6 -48.92 -23.54 63.18
CA HIS A 6 -49.04 -24.14 61.86
C HIS A 6 -48.64 -23.08 60.81
N ILE A 7 -47.53 -23.31 60.11
CA ILE A 7 -47.14 -22.51 58.94
C ILE A 7 -47.88 -23.09 57.74
N ASN A 8 -48.71 -22.25 57.10
CA ASN A 8 -49.49 -22.60 55.92
C ASN A 8 -48.53 -22.60 54.70
N SER A 9 -48.21 -23.78 54.16
CA SER A 9 -47.20 -23.98 53.10
C SER A 9 -47.53 -23.26 51.78
N THR A 10 -48.78 -22.85 51.58
CA THR A 10 -49.26 -22.09 50.43
C THR A 10 -48.72 -20.65 50.41
N VAL A 11 -48.63 -19.98 51.58
CA VAL A 11 -48.17 -18.59 51.68
C VAL A 11 -46.66 -18.46 51.44
N PHE A 12 -45.88 -19.51 51.73
CA PHE A 12 -44.43 -19.52 51.50
C PHE A 12 -44.10 -19.65 50.01
N LEU A 13 -44.83 -20.50 49.28
CA LEU A 13 -44.63 -20.69 47.83
C LEU A 13 -45.01 -19.45 47.03
N ASP A 14 -46.09 -18.74 47.40
CA ASP A 14 -46.48 -17.49 46.74
C ASP A 14 -45.45 -16.37 46.95
N LYS A 15 -44.80 -16.32 48.12
CA LYS A 15 -43.75 -15.34 48.42
C LYS A 15 -42.44 -15.62 47.68
N VAL A 16 -42.11 -16.89 47.46
CA VAL A 16 -40.96 -17.31 46.64
C VAL A 16 -41.23 -17.06 45.15
N MET A 17 -42.44 -17.37 44.67
CA MET A 17 -42.85 -17.13 43.27
C MET A 17 -42.93 -15.64 42.92
N ASN A 18 -43.34 -14.77 43.85
CA ASN A 18 -43.34 -13.32 43.61
C ASN A 18 -41.93 -12.69 43.61
N ASN A 19 -40.95 -13.28 44.30
CA ASN A 19 -39.55 -12.83 44.23
C ASN A 19 -38.85 -13.24 42.93
N ILE A 20 -39.32 -14.30 42.26
CA ILE A 20 -38.82 -14.69 40.93
C ILE A 20 -39.40 -13.78 39.83
N LYS A 21 -40.63 -13.28 40.02
CA LYS A 21 -41.29 -12.35 39.08
C LYS A 21 -40.71 -10.93 39.08
N HIS A 22 -39.89 -10.56 40.06
CA HIS A 22 -39.16 -9.29 40.09
C HIS A 22 -37.70 -9.37 39.61
N PHE A 23 -37.22 -10.56 39.25
CA PHE A 23 -35.88 -10.76 38.65
C PHE A 23 -35.91 -10.92 37.12
N THR A 24 -37.07 -10.70 36.48
CA THR A 24 -37.22 -10.74 35.02
C THR A 24 -37.07 -9.37 34.36
N SER A 25 -36.52 -8.38 35.07
CA SER A 25 -36.12 -7.08 34.51
C SER A 25 -34.60 -6.95 34.50
N LEU A 26 -33.93 -7.71 33.62
CA LEU A 26 -32.76 -7.28 32.85
C LEU A 26 -32.32 -8.40 31.92
N LEU A 27 -33.01 -8.53 30.80
CA LEU A 27 -32.39 -8.96 29.55
C LEU A 27 -33.12 -8.22 28.46
N ILE A 28 -32.73 -6.95 28.30
CA ILE A 28 -32.76 -6.31 27.00
C ILE A 28 -31.75 -7.10 26.16
N LEU A 29 -32.15 -8.27 25.72
CA LEU A 29 -31.57 -8.89 24.54
C LEU A 29 -32.48 -8.49 23.39
N SER A 30 -32.47 -7.20 23.09
CA SER A 30 -32.76 -6.75 21.75
C SER A 30 -31.64 -7.28 20.85
N PHE A 31 -31.64 -8.59 20.57
CA PHE A 31 -31.15 -9.10 19.29
C PHE A 31 -32.16 -8.71 18.21
N LEU A 32 -32.40 -7.42 18.09
CA LEU A 32 -32.86 -6.81 16.86
C LEU A 32 -31.61 -6.63 16.00
N PHE A 33 -31.14 -7.70 15.39
CA PHE A 33 -30.49 -7.67 14.09
C PHE A 33 -30.55 -9.07 13.48
N THR A 34 -31.76 -9.54 13.17
CA THR A 34 -31.92 -10.40 11.99
C THR A 34 -31.81 -9.53 10.75
N GLY A 35 -30.67 -8.86 10.59
CA GLY A 35 -30.10 -8.67 9.27
C GLY A 35 -29.34 -9.95 8.98
N CYS A 36 -29.64 -10.61 7.87
CA CYS A 36 -28.84 -11.73 7.36
C CYS A 36 -27.46 -11.18 6.93
N GLY A 37 -26.67 -10.75 7.91
CA GLY A 37 -25.30 -10.29 7.73
C GLY A 37 -24.41 -11.51 7.63
N LYS A 38 -23.54 -11.54 6.62
CA LYS A 38 -22.43 -12.51 6.57
C LYS A 38 -21.64 -12.43 7.88
N SER A 39 -21.14 -13.56 8.39
CA SER A 39 -20.31 -13.56 9.59
C SER A 39 -19.05 -12.71 9.37
N PRO A 40 -18.49 -12.06 10.40
CA PRO A 40 -17.27 -11.26 10.29
C PRO A 40 -16.10 -12.07 9.72
N GLU A 41 -15.99 -13.37 10.03
CA GLU A 41 -14.98 -14.27 9.46
C GLU A 41 -15.11 -14.40 7.94
N LEU A 42 -16.35 -14.56 7.44
CA LEU A 42 -16.60 -14.66 6.01
C LEU A 42 -16.31 -13.34 5.29
N VAL A 43 -16.66 -12.21 5.91
CA VAL A 43 -16.34 -10.88 5.36
C VAL A 43 -14.83 -10.67 5.33
N TYR A 44 -14.10 -11.06 6.39
CA TYR A 44 -12.64 -10.96 6.47
C TYR A 44 -11.97 -11.81 5.39
N SER A 45 -12.33 -13.09 5.30
CA SER A 45 -11.77 -14.00 4.31
C SER A 45 -12.03 -13.52 2.88
N LYS A 46 -13.23 -12.99 2.60
CA LYS A 46 -13.52 -12.43 1.27
C LYS A 46 -12.74 -11.15 0.99
N ALA A 47 -12.46 -10.34 2.01
CA ALA A 47 -11.61 -9.16 1.87
C ALA A 47 -10.16 -9.55 1.53
N GLU A 48 -9.62 -10.59 2.18
CA GLU A 48 -8.30 -11.14 1.86
C GLU A 48 -8.24 -11.76 0.47
N GLU A 49 -9.26 -12.51 0.06
CA GLU A 49 -9.37 -13.06 -1.29
C GLU A 49 -9.35 -11.93 -2.33
N ASN A 50 -10.19 -10.91 -2.15
CA ASN A 50 -10.20 -9.72 -3.01
C ASN A 50 -8.82 -9.03 -3.03
N PHE A 51 -8.11 -8.97 -1.91
CA PHE A 51 -6.77 -8.38 -1.88
C PHE A 51 -5.79 -9.19 -2.74
N ASN A 52 -5.77 -10.51 -2.59
CA ASN A 52 -4.90 -11.41 -3.34
C ASN A 52 -5.22 -11.44 -4.84
N GLU A 53 -6.48 -11.16 -5.21
CA GLU A 53 -6.91 -11.01 -6.59
C GLU A 53 -6.58 -9.64 -7.20
N GLY A 54 -6.07 -8.69 -6.40
CA GLY A 54 -5.80 -7.31 -6.82
C GLY A 54 -7.03 -6.39 -6.80
N ALA A 55 -8.17 -6.87 -6.31
CA ALA A 55 -9.38 -6.10 -6.10
C ALA A 55 -9.31 -5.24 -4.81
N TYR A 56 -8.27 -4.41 -4.68
CA TYR A 56 -7.94 -3.66 -3.46
C TYR A 56 -9.08 -2.76 -2.96
N GLY A 57 -9.83 -2.14 -3.86
CA GLY A 57 -11.00 -1.33 -3.51
C GLY A 57 -12.15 -2.15 -2.89
N GLN A 58 -12.29 -3.43 -3.25
CA GLN A 58 -13.23 -4.34 -2.60
C GLN A 58 -12.67 -4.84 -1.26
N ALA A 59 -11.37 -5.17 -1.22
CA ALA A 59 -10.69 -5.61 -0.01
C ALA A 59 -10.79 -4.57 1.12
N ILE A 60 -10.41 -3.32 0.87
CA ILE A 60 -10.44 -2.27 1.90
C ILE A 60 -11.86 -1.97 2.40
N ARG A 61 -12.87 -2.07 1.51
CA ARG A 61 -14.27 -1.93 1.90
C ARG A 61 -14.71 -3.08 2.81
N GLY A 62 -14.29 -4.31 2.52
CA GLY A 62 -14.53 -5.47 3.37
C GLY A 62 -13.94 -5.29 4.77
N PHE A 63 -12.67 -4.92 4.88
CA PHE A 63 -12.06 -4.68 6.19
C PHE A 63 -12.74 -3.54 6.96
N LYS A 64 -13.05 -2.42 6.30
CA LYS A 64 -13.79 -1.30 6.93
C LYS A 64 -15.20 -1.70 7.38
N GLN A 65 -15.85 -2.59 6.64
CA GLN A 65 -17.15 -3.13 7.05
C GLN A 65 -17.05 -3.91 8.36
N ILE A 66 -15.96 -4.66 8.58
CA ILE A 66 -15.73 -5.40 9.83
C ILE A 66 -15.58 -4.42 10.99
N VAL A 67 -14.68 -3.44 10.85
CA VAL A 67 -14.43 -2.40 11.87
C VAL A 67 -15.70 -1.63 12.25
N SER A 68 -16.62 -1.40 11.31
CA SER A 68 -17.83 -0.60 11.56
C SER A 68 -19.06 -1.41 12.00
N LYS A 69 -19.13 -2.71 11.73
CA LYS A 69 -20.34 -3.52 12.00
C LYS A 69 -20.12 -4.66 13.00
N HIS A 70 -18.87 -4.95 13.33
CA HIS A 70 -18.49 -6.09 14.15
C HIS A 70 -17.43 -5.67 15.18
N GLU A 71 -17.70 -4.60 15.92
CA GLU A 71 -16.78 -4.03 16.92
C GLU A 71 -16.39 -5.02 18.02
N ASP A 72 -17.29 -5.95 18.35
CA ASP A 72 -17.07 -7.01 19.36
C ASP A 72 -16.34 -8.26 18.82
N TRP A 73 -15.94 -8.27 17.54
CA TRP A 73 -15.24 -9.41 16.96
C TRP A 73 -13.83 -9.55 17.55
N ASP A 74 -13.47 -10.76 17.98
CA ASP A 74 -12.21 -11.04 18.67
C ASP A 74 -10.96 -10.64 17.85
N ARG A 75 -11.08 -10.67 16.52
CA ARG A 75 -10.02 -10.30 15.56
C ARG A 75 -10.17 -8.90 14.96
N ILE A 76 -10.96 -8.02 15.57
CA ILE A 76 -11.18 -6.65 15.07
C ILE A 76 -9.87 -5.86 14.90
N ASN A 77 -8.91 -6.08 15.80
CA ASN A 77 -7.59 -5.43 15.76
C ASN A 77 -6.79 -5.86 14.52
N GLU A 78 -6.95 -7.10 14.05
CA GLU A 78 -6.30 -7.56 12.82
C GLU A 78 -6.86 -6.80 11.61
N ALA A 79 -8.18 -6.62 11.53
CA ALA A 79 -8.81 -5.84 10.46
C ALA A 79 -8.37 -4.37 10.49
N GLN A 80 -8.26 -3.78 11.69
CA GLN A 80 -7.79 -2.42 11.86
C GLN A 80 -6.31 -2.27 11.45
N GLU A 81 -5.46 -3.20 11.87
CA GLU A 81 -4.05 -3.22 11.46
C GLU A 81 -3.92 -3.36 9.95
N TYR A 82 -4.74 -4.22 9.33
CA TYR A 82 -4.77 -4.40 7.89
C TYR A 82 -5.08 -3.09 7.17
N ILE A 83 -6.08 -2.34 7.65
CA ILE A 83 -6.45 -1.01 7.11
C ILE A 83 -5.31 -0.02 7.29
N ASN A 84 -4.71 0.04 8.48
CA ASN A 84 -3.66 1.01 8.80
C ASN A 84 -2.42 0.81 7.91
N ASN A 85 -2.10 -0.45 7.60
CA ASN A 85 -0.93 -0.82 6.80
C ASN A 85 -1.29 -1.12 5.33
N PHE A 86 -2.49 -0.76 4.87
CA PHE A 86 -3.03 -1.25 3.60
C PHE A 86 -2.16 -0.91 2.39
N SER A 87 -1.72 0.34 2.27
CA SER A 87 -0.85 0.78 1.17
C SER A 87 0.50 0.06 1.20
N GLY A 88 1.08 -0.15 2.39
CA GLY A 88 2.30 -0.93 2.58
C GLY A 88 2.13 -2.40 2.16
N LYS A 89 1.00 -3.01 2.52
CA LYS A 89 0.67 -4.38 2.09
C LYS A 89 0.53 -4.47 0.57
N ILE A 90 -0.15 -3.51 -0.07
CA ILE A 90 -0.26 -3.48 -1.54
C ILE A 90 1.13 -3.38 -2.17
N TYR A 91 2.01 -2.53 -1.63
CA TYR A 91 3.37 -2.37 -2.15
C TYR A 91 4.17 -3.68 -2.06
N SER A 92 4.14 -4.36 -0.91
CA SER A 92 4.81 -5.67 -0.75
C SER A 92 4.20 -6.75 -1.66
N HIS A 93 2.89 -6.68 -1.92
CA HIS A 93 2.25 -7.56 -2.89
C HIS A 93 2.73 -7.25 -4.32
N ALA A 94 2.87 -5.97 -4.69
CA ALA A 94 3.43 -5.56 -5.98
C ALA A 94 4.88 -6.05 -6.15
N GLU A 95 5.71 -6.00 -5.11
CA GLU A 95 7.08 -6.56 -5.14
C GLU A 95 7.06 -8.07 -5.37
N THR A 96 6.18 -8.80 -4.67
CA THR A 96 5.98 -10.25 -4.89
C THR A 96 5.56 -10.54 -6.33
N LEU A 97 4.58 -9.80 -6.86
CA LEU A 97 4.13 -9.94 -8.24
C LEU A 97 5.23 -9.66 -9.25
N ARG A 98 6.08 -8.64 -9.02
CA ARG A 98 7.24 -8.32 -9.85
C ARG A 98 8.26 -9.46 -9.85
N ASN A 99 8.58 -10.00 -8.67
CA ASN A 99 9.49 -11.14 -8.51
C ASN A 99 8.97 -12.41 -9.21
N GLU A 100 7.65 -12.61 -9.22
CA GLU A 100 6.96 -13.66 -9.98
C GLU A 100 6.84 -13.38 -11.48
N LYS A 101 7.41 -12.27 -11.97
CA LYS A 101 7.34 -11.78 -13.36
C LYS A 101 5.92 -11.47 -13.84
N LYS A 102 4.97 -11.27 -12.92
CA LYS A 102 3.61 -10.81 -13.21
C LYS A 102 3.58 -9.28 -13.29
N PHE A 103 4.36 -8.73 -14.23
CA PHE A 103 4.64 -7.29 -14.29
C PHE A 103 3.37 -6.43 -14.40
N ASN A 104 2.42 -6.79 -15.26
CA ASN A 104 1.16 -6.03 -15.40
C ASN A 104 0.39 -5.97 -14.08
N LYS A 105 0.28 -7.09 -13.34
CA LYS A 105 -0.39 -7.10 -12.04
C LYS A 105 0.35 -6.27 -10.99
N SER A 106 1.69 -6.28 -11.03
CA SER A 106 2.51 -5.45 -10.17
C SER A 106 2.26 -3.96 -10.45
N ILE A 107 2.25 -3.57 -11.73
CA ILE A 107 1.93 -2.21 -12.17
C ILE A 107 0.51 -1.81 -11.74
N ASP A 108 -0.49 -2.69 -11.90
CA ASP A 108 -1.88 -2.43 -11.46
C ASP A 108 -1.95 -2.15 -9.95
N ALA A 109 -1.21 -2.91 -9.14
CA ALA A 109 -1.12 -2.71 -7.70
C ALA A 109 -0.48 -1.36 -7.33
N LEU A 110 0.60 -0.98 -8.02
CA LEU A 110 1.28 0.29 -7.81
C LEU A 110 0.42 1.48 -8.26
N ASN A 111 -0.27 1.36 -9.39
CA ASN A 111 -1.23 2.35 -9.86
C ASN A 111 -2.37 2.55 -8.86
N TYR A 112 -2.85 1.48 -8.21
CA TYR A 112 -3.83 1.63 -7.14
C TYR A 112 -3.28 2.49 -6.00
N ILE A 113 -2.00 2.33 -5.64
CA ILE A 113 -1.37 3.17 -4.62
C ILE A 113 -1.29 4.63 -5.05
N VAL A 114 -0.74 4.89 -6.24
CA VAL A 114 -0.56 6.24 -6.78
C VAL A 114 -1.90 6.99 -6.84
N ASN A 115 -2.98 6.31 -7.24
CA ASN A 115 -4.30 6.93 -7.39
C ASN A 115 -5.04 7.16 -6.06
N ASN A 116 -4.82 6.32 -5.03
CA ASN A 116 -5.63 6.34 -3.81
C ASN A 116 -4.88 6.80 -2.55
N PHE A 117 -3.54 6.84 -2.60
CA PHE A 117 -2.68 7.18 -1.47
C PHE A 117 -1.62 8.23 -1.83
N LYS A 118 -1.94 9.13 -2.78
CA LYS A 118 -1.02 10.14 -3.34
C LYS A 118 -0.29 11.01 -2.32
N ASP A 119 -0.90 11.27 -1.16
CA ASP A 119 -0.35 12.13 -0.11
C ASP A 119 0.61 11.37 0.83
N LEU A 120 0.73 10.04 0.67
CA LEU A 120 1.64 9.21 1.44
C LEU A 120 2.99 9.07 0.72
N SER A 121 4.07 8.96 1.49
CA SER A 121 5.44 8.76 0.97
C SER A 121 5.62 7.48 0.14
N ILE A 122 4.66 6.56 0.17
CA ILE A 122 4.67 5.35 -0.65
C ILE A 122 4.20 5.57 -2.09
N ALA A 123 3.45 6.65 -2.37
CA ALA A 123 3.03 6.99 -3.72
C ALA A 123 4.20 7.32 -4.67
N PRO A 124 5.14 8.23 -4.33
CA PRO A 124 6.31 8.47 -5.19
C PRO A 124 7.16 7.21 -5.37
N LYS A 125 7.38 6.43 -4.29
CA LYS A 125 8.07 5.15 -4.34
C LYS A 125 7.39 4.17 -5.31
N SER A 126 6.06 4.14 -5.31
CA SER A 126 5.28 3.27 -6.20
C SER A 126 5.38 3.71 -7.66
N GLN A 127 5.23 5.02 -7.93
CA GLN A 127 5.38 5.56 -9.29
C GLN A 127 6.79 5.31 -9.84
N TYR A 128 7.81 5.51 -9.02
CA TYR A 128 9.19 5.20 -9.39
C TYR A 128 9.37 3.71 -9.71
N MET A 129 8.80 2.82 -8.88
CA MET A 129 8.87 1.36 -9.14
C MET A 129 8.16 0.95 -10.43
N ILE A 130 7.11 1.65 -10.86
CA ILE A 130 6.51 1.44 -12.19
C ILE A 130 7.53 1.76 -13.29
N GLY A 131 8.22 2.90 -13.19
CA GLY A 131 9.33 3.25 -14.08
C GLY A 131 10.43 2.19 -14.11
N ASP A 132 10.83 1.66 -12.94
CA ASP A 132 11.80 0.58 -12.83
C ASP A 132 11.35 -0.72 -13.52
N ILE A 133 10.07 -1.07 -13.43
CA ILE A 133 9.53 -2.26 -14.09
C ILE A 133 9.62 -2.10 -15.61
N TYR A 134 9.23 -0.94 -16.14
CA TYR A 134 9.35 -0.67 -17.57
C TYR A 134 10.81 -0.63 -18.04
N MET A 135 11.69 0.00 -17.28
CA MET A 135 13.12 0.10 -17.59
C MET A 135 13.84 -1.25 -17.54
N ASN A 136 13.64 -2.01 -16.47
CA ASN A 136 14.48 -3.16 -16.16
C ASN A 136 13.87 -4.48 -16.63
N ASP A 137 12.55 -4.64 -16.48
CA ASP A 137 11.88 -5.92 -16.68
C ASP A 137 11.22 -6.03 -18.05
N LEU A 138 10.51 -4.98 -18.48
CA LEU A 138 9.80 -4.96 -19.78
C LEU A 138 10.67 -4.42 -20.91
N LYS A 139 11.73 -3.66 -20.59
CA LYS A 139 12.58 -2.95 -21.56
C LYS A 139 11.81 -2.00 -22.48
N ASP A 140 10.70 -1.45 -21.99
CA ASP A 140 9.97 -0.38 -22.68
C ASP A 140 10.47 0.97 -22.14
N PHE A 141 11.49 1.49 -22.81
CA PHE A 141 12.16 2.71 -22.38
C PHE A 141 11.29 3.96 -22.49
N LYS A 142 10.32 3.97 -23.41
CA LYS A 142 9.40 5.10 -23.58
C LYS A 142 8.44 5.18 -22.40
N GLU A 143 7.85 4.06 -22.01
CA GLU A 143 7.00 4.00 -20.82
C GLU A 143 7.80 4.27 -19.54
N ALA A 144 9.04 3.77 -19.44
CA ALA A 144 9.92 4.09 -18.31
C ALA A 144 10.14 5.61 -18.17
N ILE A 145 10.47 6.31 -19.27
CA ILE A 145 10.62 7.77 -19.28
C ILE A 145 9.31 8.46 -18.85
N THR A 146 8.16 8.02 -19.38
CA THR A 146 6.85 8.56 -19.00
C THR A 146 6.64 8.47 -17.49
N HIS A 147 6.87 7.29 -16.90
CA HIS A 147 6.64 7.06 -15.48
C HIS A 147 7.66 7.77 -14.58
N TYR A 148 8.93 7.89 -14.98
CA TYR A 148 9.90 8.72 -14.24
C TYR A 148 9.54 10.20 -14.31
N ASN A 149 9.12 10.70 -15.48
CA ASN A 149 8.66 12.08 -15.62
C ASN A 149 7.41 12.36 -14.76
N ASP A 150 6.52 11.39 -14.60
CA ASP A 150 5.38 11.51 -13.67
C ASP A 150 5.84 11.64 -12.21
N VAL A 151 6.95 11.00 -11.81
CA VAL A 151 7.55 11.22 -10.49
C VAL A 151 7.97 12.68 -10.35
N VAL A 152 8.73 13.20 -11.31
CA VAL A 152 9.24 14.58 -11.30
C VAL A 152 8.12 15.61 -11.27
N LYS A 153 7.01 15.35 -11.97
CA LYS A 153 5.88 16.29 -12.05
C LYS A 153 4.93 16.22 -10.86
N SER A 154 4.65 15.01 -10.39
CA SER A 154 3.57 14.78 -9.41
C SER A 154 4.08 14.74 -7.98
N PHE A 155 5.36 14.45 -7.77
CA PHE A 155 5.96 14.29 -6.45
C PHE A 155 7.24 15.12 -6.26
N PRO A 156 7.18 16.45 -6.45
CA PRO A 156 8.35 17.30 -6.24
C PRO A 156 8.81 17.30 -4.78
N GLY A 157 10.12 17.32 -4.56
CA GLY A 157 10.78 17.35 -3.25
C GLY A 157 10.92 16.00 -2.55
N THR A 158 10.44 14.90 -3.16
CA THR A 158 10.61 13.55 -2.59
C THR A 158 11.99 12.99 -2.91
N LYS A 159 12.38 11.92 -2.20
CA LYS A 159 13.66 11.25 -2.46
C LYS A 159 13.71 10.59 -3.84
N GLU A 160 12.58 10.20 -4.41
CA GLU A 160 12.48 9.58 -5.73
C GLU A 160 12.67 10.59 -6.88
N GLU A 161 12.39 11.87 -6.64
CA GLU A 161 12.44 12.90 -7.67
C GLU A 161 13.80 13.05 -8.37
N PRO A 162 14.94 13.24 -7.66
CA PRO A 162 16.25 13.31 -8.30
C PRO A 162 16.62 12.01 -9.02
N HIS A 163 16.28 10.86 -8.44
CA HIS A 163 16.55 9.57 -9.06
C HIS A 163 15.80 9.43 -10.39
N ALA A 164 14.53 9.82 -10.44
CA ALA A 164 13.73 9.77 -11.66
C ALA A 164 14.29 10.68 -12.76
N GLN A 165 14.68 11.90 -12.39
CA GLN A 165 15.31 12.85 -13.32
C GLN A 165 16.63 12.30 -13.89
N PHE A 166 17.47 11.68 -13.04
CA PHE A 166 18.69 11.02 -13.49
C PHE A 166 18.39 9.86 -14.44
N MET A 167 17.42 9.00 -14.10
CA MET A 167 17.05 7.84 -14.92
C MET A 167 16.54 8.23 -16.31
N MET A 168 15.82 9.34 -16.45
CA MET A 168 15.43 9.87 -17.78
C MET A 168 16.66 10.21 -18.63
N GLY A 169 17.64 10.92 -18.06
CA GLY A 169 18.90 11.21 -18.73
C GLY A 169 19.68 9.95 -19.11
N TYR A 170 19.77 9.00 -18.18
CA TYR A 170 20.42 7.71 -18.40
C TYR A 170 19.79 6.92 -19.55
N ILE A 171 18.45 6.88 -19.63
CA ILE A 171 17.75 6.19 -20.70
C ILE A 171 18.02 6.86 -22.05
N PHE A 172 17.93 8.20 -22.13
CA PHE A 172 18.24 8.90 -23.37
C PHE A 172 19.68 8.66 -23.82
N ALA A 173 20.64 8.69 -22.90
CA ALA A 173 22.05 8.48 -23.20
C ALA A 173 22.31 7.04 -23.70
N ASN A 174 21.85 6.05 -22.95
CA ASN A 174 22.34 4.67 -23.09
C ASN A 174 21.39 3.74 -23.83
N MET A 175 20.09 4.03 -23.82
CA MET A 175 19.08 3.17 -24.45
C MET A 175 18.59 3.76 -25.78
N GLU A 176 18.42 5.08 -25.86
CA GLU A 176 17.96 5.75 -27.09
C GLU A 176 19.11 6.35 -27.93
N ASN A 177 20.33 6.43 -27.39
CA ASN A 177 21.47 7.13 -28.01
C ASN A 177 21.15 8.59 -28.41
N ASP A 178 20.26 9.25 -27.65
CA ASP A 178 19.88 10.64 -27.85
C ASP A 178 20.64 11.54 -26.88
N SER A 179 21.86 11.91 -27.27
CA SER A 179 22.71 12.76 -26.45
C SER A 179 22.11 14.13 -26.17
N THR A 180 21.28 14.64 -27.07
CA THR A 180 20.67 15.97 -26.91
C THR A 180 19.66 15.95 -25.76
N ARG A 181 18.76 14.97 -25.73
CA ARG A 181 17.80 14.81 -24.64
C ARG A 181 18.49 14.39 -23.34
N ALA A 182 19.50 13.53 -23.41
CA ALA A 182 20.27 13.14 -22.22
C ALA A 182 20.92 14.33 -21.51
N ILE A 183 21.68 15.15 -22.25
CA ILE A 183 22.34 16.35 -21.72
C ILE A 183 21.31 17.32 -21.12
N LYS A 184 20.16 17.48 -21.77
CA LYS A 184 19.07 18.31 -21.24
C LYS A 184 18.59 17.81 -19.87
N GLU A 185 18.26 16.53 -19.74
CA GLU A 185 17.77 15.98 -18.47
C GLU A 185 18.84 15.99 -17.36
N TYR A 186 20.11 15.80 -17.70
CA TYR A 186 21.23 15.91 -16.77
C TYR A 186 21.49 17.35 -16.32
N HIS A 187 21.36 18.35 -17.19
CA HIS A 187 21.44 19.74 -16.77
C HIS A 187 20.28 20.13 -15.84
N LEU A 188 19.05 19.68 -16.13
CA LEU A 188 17.91 19.87 -15.24
C LEU A 188 18.17 19.24 -13.86
N PHE A 189 18.80 18.06 -13.82
CA PHE A 189 19.24 17.45 -12.57
C PHE A 189 20.21 18.36 -11.81
N LEU A 190 21.28 18.85 -12.44
CA LEU A 190 22.31 19.65 -11.77
C LEU A 190 21.81 21.02 -11.33
N GLU A 191 20.87 21.62 -12.08
CA GLU A 191 20.23 22.88 -11.72
C GLU A 191 19.40 22.72 -10.44
N LYS A 192 18.61 21.64 -10.37
CA LYS A 192 17.66 21.43 -9.27
C LYS A 192 18.27 20.74 -8.04
N TYR A 193 19.26 19.87 -8.25
CA TYR A 193 19.86 19.03 -7.20
C TYR A 193 21.40 19.13 -7.18
N PRO A 194 21.99 20.33 -7.11
CA PRO A 194 23.44 20.53 -7.23
C PRO A 194 24.26 19.82 -6.14
N ASN A 195 23.65 19.54 -4.98
CA ASN A 195 24.30 18.89 -3.83
C ASN A 195 23.85 17.43 -3.62
N HIS A 196 23.10 16.83 -4.55
CA HIS A 196 22.69 15.43 -4.45
C HIS A 196 23.87 14.49 -4.65
N GLU A 197 23.83 13.31 -4.02
CA GLU A 197 24.92 12.32 -4.10
C GLU A 197 25.22 11.83 -5.52
N LEU A 198 24.23 11.92 -6.43
CA LEU A 198 24.37 11.59 -7.85
C LEU A 198 24.92 12.73 -8.71
N ALA A 199 25.06 13.96 -8.19
CA ALA A 199 25.53 15.10 -8.99
C ALA A 199 26.93 14.86 -9.61
N PRO A 200 27.92 14.26 -8.92
CA PRO A 200 29.19 13.89 -9.55
C PRO A 200 29.03 12.88 -10.68
N SER A 201 28.14 11.89 -10.54
CA SER A 201 27.84 10.92 -11.60
C SER A 201 27.20 11.60 -12.81
N VAL A 202 26.27 12.54 -12.59
CA VAL A 202 25.63 13.31 -13.67
C VAL A 202 26.65 14.18 -14.42
N GLN A 203 27.59 14.81 -13.71
CA GLN A 203 28.68 15.57 -14.34
C GLN A 203 29.58 14.67 -15.19
N PHE A 204 29.92 13.49 -14.68
CA PHE A 204 30.70 12.50 -15.41
C PHE A 204 29.97 12.05 -16.69
N GLU A 205 28.67 11.75 -16.59
CA GLU A 205 27.86 11.39 -17.75
C GLU A 205 27.89 12.48 -18.82
N ILE A 206 27.68 13.76 -18.47
CA ILE A 206 27.76 14.87 -19.43
C ILE A 206 29.16 14.98 -20.05
N GLU A 207 30.22 14.87 -19.25
CA GLU A 207 31.59 15.05 -19.72
C GLU A 207 32.00 13.98 -20.73
N TRP A 208 31.54 12.74 -20.55
CA TRP A 208 31.99 11.58 -21.33
C TRP A 208 30.96 11.06 -22.34
N LEU A 209 29.76 11.63 -22.38
CA LEU A 209 28.72 11.22 -23.32
C LEU A 209 29.19 11.31 -24.78
N GLY A 210 29.10 10.20 -25.49
CA GLY A 210 29.49 10.09 -26.90
C GLY A 210 30.99 10.13 -27.18
N LYS A 211 31.85 10.15 -26.14
CA LYS A 211 33.30 10.02 -26.29
C LYS A 211 33.73 8.56 -26.36
N ASP A 212 34.91 8.30 -26.95
CA ASP A 212 35.49 6.97 -26.96
C ASP A 212 35.91 6.56 -25.54
N ILE A 213 35.72 5.29 -25.18
CA ILE A 213 36.09 4.79 -23.84
C ILE A 213 37.58 4.95 -23.56
N ASN A 214 38.43 4.91 -24.60
CA ASN A 214 39.87 5.12 -24.48
C ASN A 214 40.22 6.58 -24.15
N ASP A 215 39.30 7.52 -24.37
CA ASP A 215 39.50 8.91 -23.98
C ASP A 215 39.24 9.14 -22.49
N ILE A 216 38.52 8.23 -21.81
CA ILE A 216 38.15 8.32 -20.40
C ILE A 216 39.36 7.90 -19.54
N PRO A 217 40.10 8.83 -18.89
CA PRO A 217 41.34 8.51 -18.20
C PRO A 217 41.18 7.45 -17.11
N ALA A 218 40.01 7.42 -16.46
CA ALA A 218 39.68 6.46 -15.42
C ALA A 218 39.44 5.02 -15.93
N LEU A 219 39.12 4.85 -17.22
CA LEU A 219 38.74 3.54 -17.79
C LEU A 219 39.78 2.97 -18.77
N LYS A 220 40.85 3.72 -19.06
CA LYS A 220 41.94 3.32 -19.98
C LYS A 220 42.59 1.97 -19.67
N HIS A 221 42.55 1.50 -18.41
CA HIS A 221 43.17 0.25 -17.99
C HIS A 221 42.24 -0.97 -18.10
N ILE A 222 40.97 -0.77 -18.43
CA ILE A 222 39.95 -1.84 -18.47
C ILE A 222 39.70 -2.31 -19.91
N SER A 223 40.03 -1.50 -20.91
CA SER A 223 39.85 -1.80 -22.34
C SER A 223 41.04 -2.57 -22.97
N SER A 224 41.93 -3.15 -22.16
CA SER A 224 43.11 -3.92 -22.61
C SER A 224 42.85 -5.42 -22.72
#